data_AF-A0A6L7ER89-F1
#
_entry.id   AF-A0A6L7ER89-F1
#
_cell.length_a   1.000
_cell.length_b   1.000
_cell.length_c   1.000
_cell.angle_alpha   90.00
_cell.angle_beta   90.00
_cell.angle_gamma   90.00
#
_symmetry.space_group_name_H-M   'P 1'
#
loop_
_entity.id
_entity.type
_entity.pdbx_description
1 polymer ?
#
loop_
_entity_poly.entity_id
_entity_poly.type
_entity_poly.pdbx_seq_one_letter_code
_entity_poly.pdbx_strand_id
1 'polypeptide(L)'
;MRLFGRRRPDEAEVAAAVSAAVGQPVAYNHLQYGAGALSGTLALPDLPAYAAALVTARDALRAELGDDAAKVVVYLSARTPGEESLDAAALGLPLQPTVRDLERLDQRQG
;
A
#
# COMPACT_ATOMS: atom_id res chain seq x y z
N MET A 1 8.69 25.09 16.22
CA MET A 1 7.51 24.22 16.21
C MET A 1 6.49 24.77 15.23
N ARG A 2 6.20 24.05 14.14
CA ARG A 2 5.24 24.46 13.10
C ARG A 2 4.07 23.48 13.11
N LEU A 3 3.00 23.88 13.78
CA LEU A 3 1.66 23.30 13.64
C LEU A 3 1.08 23.84 12.32
N PHE A 4 1.42 23.20 11.21
CA PHE A 4 0.64 23.39 9.99
C PHE A 4 -0.48 22.36 10.03
N GLY A 5 -1.73 22.83 10.06
CA GLY A 5 -2.87 22.00 9.69
C GLY A 5 -2.63 21.52 8.27
N ARG A 6 -2.10 20.30 8.12
CA ARG A 6 -1.90 19.69 6.81
C ARG A 6 -3.28 19.60 6.17
N ARG A 7 -3.45 20.33 5.07
CA ARG A 7 -4.50 20.09 4.09
C ARG A 7 -4.54 18.57 3.84
N ARG A 8 -5.74 17.98 3.79
CA ARG A 8 -5.89 16.57 3.40
C ARG A 8 -5.14 16.38 2.07
N PRO A 9 -4.15 15.48 1.98
CA PRO A 9 -3.43 15.27 0.74
C PRO A 9 -4.42 14.87 -0.35
N ASP A 10 -4.21 15.36 -1.57
CA ASP A 10 -5.01 14.94 -2.71
C ASP A 10 -4.53 13.60 -3.28
N GLU A 11 -5.36 13.01 -4.14
CA GLU A 11 -5.15 11.65 -4.65
C GLU A 11 -3.79 11.49 -5.35
N ALA A 12 -3.38 12.52 -6.08
CA ALA A 12 -2.13 12.53 -6.83
C ALA A 12 -0.92 12.63 -5.90
N GLU A 13 -1.00 13.42 -4.82
CA GLU A 13 0.04 13.50 -3.79
C GLU A 13 0.27 12.14 -3.13
N VAL A 14 -0.80 11.45 -2.72
CA VAL A 14 -0.71 10.12 -2.09
C VAL A 14 -0.15 9.10 -3.09
N ALA A 15 -0.67 9.06 -4.32
CA ALA A 15 -0.20 8.14 -5.34
C ALA A 15 1.29 8.35 -5.65
N ALA A 16 1.74 9.60 -5.74
CA ALA A 16 3.13 9.95 -6.00
C ALA A 16 4.05 9.54 -4.83
N ALA A 17 3.63 9.81 -3.59
CA ALA A 17 4.40 9.44 -2.40
C ALA A 17 4.58 7.92 -2.29
N VAL A 18 3.50 7.15 -2.49
CA VAL A 18 3.56 5.69 -2.45
C VAL A 18 4.36 5.15 -3.63
N SER A 19 4.18 5.71 -4.83
CA SER A 19 4.95 5.31 -6.03
C SER A 19 6.44 5.51 -5.83
N ALA A 20 6.84 6.64 -5.24
CA ALA A 20 8.23 6.93 -4.91
C ALA A 20 8.78 5.96 -3.87
N ALA A 21 7.98 5.61 -2.85
CA ALA A 21 8.39 4.69 -1.80
C ALA A 21 8.60 3.26 -2.31
N VAL A 22 7.69 2.74 -3.14
CA VAL A 22 7.80 1.38 -3.71
C VAL A 22 8.66 1.32 -4.98
N GLY A 23 9.10 2.47 -5.48
CA GLY A 23 9.92 2.60 -6.70
C GLY A 23 9.20 2.29 -8.01
N GLN A 24 7.87 2.22 -8.00
CA GLN A 24 7.04 1.81 -9.15
C GLN A 24 5.70 2.57 -9.14
N PRO A 25 5.09 2.81 -10.31
CA PRO A 25 3.85 3.56 -10.39
C PRO A 25 2.68 2.80 -9.74
N VAL A 26 1.95 3.51 -8.87
CA VAL A 26 0.68 3.07 -8.27
C VAL A 26 -0.36 4.16 -8.42
N ALA A 27 -1.63 3.79 -8.36
CA ALA A 27 -2.75 4.73 -8.34
C ALA A 27 -3.39 4.76 -6.95
N TYR A 28 -3.92 5.92 -6.57
CA TYR A 28 -4.69 6.08 -5.34
C TYR A 28 -5.98 6.81 -5.65
N ASN A 29 -7.10 6.31 -5.12
CA ASN A 29 -8.42 6.93 -5.26
C ASN A 29 -9.04 7.13 -3.88
N HIS A 30 -9.71 8.26 -3.68
CA HIS A 30 -10.54 8.50 -2.52
C HIS A 30 -11.86 7.73 -2.67
N LEU A 31 -12.22 6.98 -1.65
CA LEU A 31 -13.52 6.33 -1.57
C LEU A 31 -14.48 7.16 -0.73
N GLN A 32 -15.78 6.87 -0.86
CA GLN A 32 -16.80 7.44 0.02
C GLN A 32 -16.51 7.07 1.48
N TYR A 33 -17.00 7.89 2.41
CA TYR A 33 -16.85 7.69 3.87
C TYR A 33 -15.42 7.76 4.43
N GLY A 34 -14.51 8.44 3.74
CA GLY A 34 -13.15 8.69 4.26
C GLY A 34 -12.22 7.49 4.15
N ALA A 35 -12.56 6.50 3.31
CA ALA A 35 -11.65 5.44 2.90
C ALA A 35 -10.87 5.84 1.63
N GLY A 36 -9.93 4.99 1.23
CA GLY A 36 -9.20 5.12 -0.04
C GLY A 36 -8.89 3.74 -0.63
N ALA A 37 -8.48 3.72 -1.88
CA ALA A 37 -8.05 2.51 -2.57
C ALA A 37 -6.70 2.77 -3.23
N LEU A 38 -5.69 1.99 -2.83
CA LEU A 38 -4.40 1.92 -3.51
C LEU A 38 -4.44 0.77 -4.51
N SER A 39 -4.04 0.99 -5.77
CA SER A 39 -4.04 -0.06 -6.79
C SER A 39 -2.80 0.02 -7.68
N GLY A 40 -2.40 -1.13 -8.23
CA GLY A 40 -1.23 -1.21 -9.11
C GLY A 40 -0.68 -2.62 -9.23
N THR A 41 0.17 -2.83 -10.22
CA THR A 41 0.90 -4.09 -10.41
C THR A 41 2.39 -3.79 -10.39
N LEU A 42 3.11 -4.46 -9.48
CA LEU A 42 4.53 -4.27 -9.26
C LEU A 42 5.32 -5.38 -9.96
N ALA A 43 6.39 -5.04 -10.67
CA ALA A 43 7.37 -6.02 -11.13
C ALA A 43 8.30 -6.38 -9.97
N LEU A 44 8.15 -7.56 -9.38
CA LEU A 44 8.92 -8.00 -8.21
C LEU A 44 9.39 -9.44 -8.39
N PRO A 45 10.59 -9.80 -7.91
CA PRO A 45 11.18 -11.11 -8.19
C PRO A 45 10.45 -12.29 -7.51
N ASP A 46 9.87 -12.08 -6.33
CA ASP A 46 9.35 -13.14 -5.48
C ASP A 46 8.35 -12.64 -4.41
N LEU A 47 7.82 -13.60 -3.63
CA LEU A 47 6.86 -13.35 -2.55
C LEU A 47 7.43 -12.52 -1.39
N PRO A 48 8.67 -12.73 -0.90
CA PRO A 48 9.30 -11.84 0.08
C PRO A 48 9.41 -10.38 -0.38
N ALA A 49 9.83 -10.13 -1.62
CA ALA A 49 9.88 -8.78 -2.19
C ALA A 49 8.50 -8.15 -2.27
N TYR A 50 7.47 -8.93 -2.62
CA TYR A 50 6.07 -8.49 -2.58
C TYR A 50 5.61 -8.11 -1.17
N ALA A 51 5.91 -8.93 -0.15
CA ALA A 51 5.61 -8.59 1.24
C ALA A 51 6.30 -7.29 1.69
N ALA A 52 7.58 -7.11 1.35
CA ALA A 52 8.33 -5.88 1.65
C ALA A 52 7.75 -4.64 0.95
N ALA A 53 7.28 -4.78 -0.30
CA ALA A 53 6.60 -3.71 -1.02
C ALA A 53 5.27 -3.31 -0.37
N LEU A 54 4.47 -4.28 0.10
CA LEU A 54 3.24 -4.00 0.85
C LEU A 54 3.52 -3.27 2.17
N VAL A 55 4.57 -3.67 2.89
CA VAL A 55 5.02 -2.97 4.12
C VAL A 55 5.46 -1.53 3.80
N THR A 56 6.22 -1.34 2.73
CA THR A 56 6.66 -0.01 2.28
C THR A 56 5.47 0.87 1.90
N ALA A 57 4.49 0.32 1.18
CA ALA A 57 3.26 1.03 0.82
C ALA A 57 2.43 1.41 2.05
N ARG A 58 2.31 0.50 3.04
CA ARG A 58 1.65 0.76 4.33
C ARG A 58 2.29 1.95 5.05
N ASP A 59 3.61 1.97 5.13
CA ASP A 59 4.34 3.02 5.86
C ASP A 59 4.25 4.37 5.14
N ALA A 60 4.32 4.38 3.81
CA ALA A 60 4.08 5.58 3.01
C ALA A 60 2.64 6.12 3.19
N LEU A 61 1.62 5.25 3.12
CA LEU A 61 0.23 5.64 3.35
C LEU A 61 0.01 6.22 4.75
N ARG A 62 0.64 5.64 5.79
CA ARG A 62 0.58 6.17 7.16
C ARG A 62 1.26 7.52 7.30
N ALA A 63 2.37 7.76 6.61
CA ALA A 63 3.07 9.04 6.63
C ALA A 63 2.22 10.17 6.01
N GLU A 64 1.45 9.85 4.96
CA GLU A 64 0.60 10.82 4.24
C GLU A 64 -0.77 11.02 4.90
N LEU A 65 -1.42 9.93 5.32
CA LEU A 65 -2.83 9.93 5.76
C LEU A 65 -3.00 9.80 7.28
N GLY A 66 -1.95 9.48 8.03
CA GLY A 66 -2.04 9.20 9.45
C GLY A 66 -2.98 8.02 9.74
N ASP A 67 -3.88 8.20 10.71
CA ASP A 67 -4.83 7.16 11.15
C ASP A 67 -5.84 6.75 10.07
N ASP A 68 -6.15 7.64 9.11
CA ASP A 68 -7.07 7.31 8.02
C ASP A 68 -6.48 6.28 7.04
N ALA A 69 -5.15 6.08 7.06
CA ALA A 69 -4.50 5.02 6.29
C ALA A 69 -5.10 3.64 6.61
N ALA A 70 -5.50 3.38 7.86
CA ALA A 70 -6.01 2.08 8.29
C ALA A 70 -7.27 1.62 7.53
N LYS A 71 -8.01 2.54 6.91
CA LYS A 71 -9.22 2.29 6.11
C LYS A 71 -8.92 2.08 4.63
N VAL A 72 -7.68 2.29 4.19
CA VAL A 72 -7.30 2.15 2.78
C VAL A 72 -7.27 0.69 2.40
N VAL A 73 -8.02 0.35 1.35
CA VAL A 73 -8.00 -0.97 0.72
C VAL A 73 -6.85 -1.04 -0.27
N VAL A 74 -6.12 -2.15 -0.27
CA VAL A 74 -4.89 -2.32 -1.05
C VAL A 74 -5.11 -3.38 -2.12
N TYR A 75 -5.25 -2.93 -3.36
CA TYR A 75 -5.36 -3.72 -4.59
C TYR A 75 -4.02 -3.78 -5.33
N LEU A 76 -2.94 -4.04 -4.59
CA LEU A 76 -1.64 -4.27 -5.19
C LEU A 76 -1.51 -5.74 -5.55
N SER A 77 -0.92 -6.00 -6.72
CA SER A 77 -0.44 -7.32 -7.12
C SER A 77 1.02 -7.21 -7.56
N ALA A 78 1.69 -8.35 -7.70
CA ALA A 78 3.02 -8.40 -8.30
C ALA A 78 3.08 -9.38 -9.47
N ARG A 79 3.93 -9.06 -10.45
CA ARG A 79 4.31 -9.92 -11.57
C ARG A 79 5.76 -10.32 -11.38
N THR A 80 6.01 -11.63 -11.32
CA THR A 80 7.38 -12.16 -11.30
C THR A 80 7.98 -12.21 -12.71
N PRO A 81 9.32 -12.32 -12.84
CA PRO A 81 9.96 -12.51 -14.14
C PRO A 81 9.48 -13.75 -14.91
N GLY A 82 8.92 -14.74 -14.21
CA GLY A 82 8.29 -15.93 -14.79
C GLY A 82 6.82 -15.74 -15.16
N GLU A 83 6.33 -14.50 -15.19
CA GLU A 83 4.93 -14.12 -15.44
C GLU A 83 3.90 -14.59 -14.40
N GLU A 84 4.35 -15.18 -13.30
CA GLU A 84 3.48 -15.56 -12.19
C GLU A 84 2.91 -14.29 -11.52
N SER A 85 1.61 -14.32 -11.24
CA SER A 85 0.93 -13.26 -10.51
C SER A 85 0.92 -13.60 -9.03
N LEU A 86 1.43 -12.70 -8.21
CA LEU A 86 1.33 -12.74 -6.76
C LEU A 86 0.28 -11.74 -6.30
N ASP A 87 -0.58 -12.16 -5.38
CA ASP A 87 -1.59 -11.31 -4.76
C ASP A 87 -1.57 -11.49 -3.24
N ALA A 88 -2.39 -10.71 -2.54
CA ALA A 88 -2.45 -10.72 -1.08
C ALA A 88 -2.75 -12.11 -0.48
N ALA A 89 -3.50 -12.97 -1.17
CA ALA A 89 -3.82 -14.32 -0.71
C ALA A 89 -2.58 -15.21 -0.67
N ALA A 90 -1.57 -14.97 -1.52
CA ALA A 90 -0.28 -15.67 -1.45
C ALA A 90 0.47 -15.41 -0.12
N LEU A 91 0.14 -14.33 0.58
CA LEU A 91 0.65 -13.99 1.92
C LEU A 91 -0.30 -14.43 3.05
N GLY A 92 -1.39 -15.14 2.73
CA GLY A 92 -2.42 -15.53 3.68
C GLY A 92 -3.26 -14.35 4.19
N LEU A 93 -3.35 -13.26 3.42
CA LEU A 93 -4.22 -12.13 3.69
C LEU A 93 -5.55 -12.27 2.91
N PRO A 94 -6.60 -11.51 3.28
CA PRO A 94 -7.77 -11.37 2.41
C PRO A 94 -7.38 -10.87 1.02
N LEU A 95 -8.16 -11.21 -0.01
CA LEU A 95 -7.96 -10.73 -1.40
C LEU A 95 -7.94 -9.20 -1.52
N GLN A 96 -8.64 -8.51 -0.60
CA GLN A 96 -8.71 -7.06 -0.52
C GLN A 96 -8.29 -6.63 0.87
N PRO A 97 -6.99 -6.73 1.21
CA PRO A 97 -6.52 -6.36 2.53
C PRO A 97 -6.64 -4.85 2.72
N THR A 98 -6.88 -4.44 3.95
CA THR A 98 -6.69 -3.05 4.36
C THR A 98 -5.26 -2.82 4.83
N VAL A 99 -4.81 -1.57 4.91
CA VAL A 99 -3.53 -1.21 5.56
C VAL A 99 -3.46 -1.77 6.98
N ARG A 100 -4.58 -1.85 7.70
CA ARG A 100 -4.65 -2.48 9.03
C ARG A 100 -4.36 -3.98 8.99
N ASP A 101 -4.76 -4.68 7.93
CA ASP A 101 -4.44 -6.09 7.76
C ASP A 101 -2.94 -6.29 7.48
N LEU A 102 -2.30 -5.35 6.77
CA LEU A 102 -0.88 -5.36 6.48
C LEU A 102 0.01 -5.19 7.72
N GLU A 103 -0.53 -4.67 8.83
CA GLU A 103 0.18 -4.61 10.12
C GLU A 103 0.56 -6.01 10.62
N ARG A 104 -0.19 -7.05 10.23
CA ARG A 104 0.08 -8.43 10.62
C ARG A 104 1.24 -9.07 9.84
N LEU A 105 1.70 -8.47 8.73
CA LEU A 105 2.83 -8.98 7.96
C LEU A 105 4.16 -8.82 8.72
N ASP A 106 4.28 -7.76 9.51
CA ASP A 106 5.48 -7.46 10.31
C ASP A 106 5.71 -8.51 11.41
N GLN A 107 4.62 -9.05 11.97
CA GLN A 107 4.66 -10.03 13.06
C GLN A 107 5.04 -11.46 12.62
N ARG A 108 5.17 -11.72 11.31
CA ARG A 108 5.48 -13.05 10.76
C ARG A 108 6.90 -13.17 10.19
N GLN A 109 7.66 -12.08 10.17
CA GLN A 109 9.04 -12.03 9.68
C GLN A 109 10.07 -12.05 10.84
N GLY A 110 9.61 -12.12 12.09
CA GLY A 110 10.43 -12.20 13.31
C GLY A 110 10.48 -13.59 13.94
#